data_AF-A0A8D5U8B2-F1
#
_entry.id   AF-A0A8D5U8B2-F1
#
_cell.length_a   1.000
_cell.length_b   1.000
_cell.length_c   1.000
_cell.angle_alpha   90.00
_cell.angle_beta   90.00
_cell.angle_gamma   90.00
#
_symmetry.space_group_name_H-M   'P 1'
#
loop_
_entity.id
_entity.type
_entity.pdbx_description
1 polymer ?
#
loop_
_entity_poly.entity_id
_entity_poly.type
_entity_poly.pdbx_seq_one_letter_code
_entity_poly.pdbx_strand_id
1 'polypeptide(L)'
;MKVQIEIKIDEVDGELKKVIFNSILIEQLDQKIVKIDRNNASLLIVANSLSRGRAIMNSYISWIYTIIETLNKVKNNDRKNSPGVKS
;
A
#
# COMPACT_ATOMS: atom_id res chain seq x y z
N MET A 1 16.19 -13.84 -16.58
CA MET A 1 15.05 -13.06 -17.09
C MET A 1 14.77 -11.93 -16.10
N LYS A 2 14.84 -10.67 -16.55
CA LYS A 2 14.52 -9.51 -15.71
C LYS A 2 13.01 -9.27 -15.76
N VAL A 3 12.37 -9.05 -14.61
CA VAL A 3 10.94 -8.78 -14.51
C VAL A 3 10.74 -7.40 -13.91
N GLN A 4 9.81 -6.66 -14.49
CA GLN A 4 9.38 -5.35 -14.02
C GLN A 4 7.88 -5.41 -13.72
N ILE A 5 7.51 -5.03 -12.51
CA ILE A 5 6.12 -5.00 -12.05
C ILE A 5 5.84 -3.60 -11.53
N GLU A 6 4.78 -2.98 -12.04
CA GLU A 6 4.29 -1.70 -11.53
C GLU A 6 2.93 -1.93 -10.86
N ILE A 7 2.80 -1.44 -9.63
CA ILE A 7 1.55 -1.43 -8.88
C ILE A 7 1.11 0.02 -8.77
N LYS A 8 -0.10 0.32 -9.22
CA LYS A 8 -0.71 1.66 -9.17
C LYS A 8 -2.07 1.58 -8.49
N ILE A 9 -2.40 2.61 -7.72
CA ILE A 9 -3.71 2.78 -7.11
C ILE A 9 -4.36 3.99 -7.76
N ASP A 10 -5.37 3.76 -8.62
CA ASP A 10 -5.99 4.83 -9.42
C ASP A 10 -7.21 5.43 -8.73
N GLU A 11 -8.16 4.61 -8.27
CA GLU A 11 -9.49 5.05 -7.78
C GLU A 11 -9.57 5.23 -6.27
N VAL A 12 -8.68 6.03 -5.69
CA VAL A 12 -8.66 6.30 -4.24
C VAL A 12 -8.47 7.79 -3.97
N ASP A 13 -9.11 8.30 -2.92
CA ASP A 13 -8.94 9.70 -2.49
C ASP A 13 -7.46 10.04 -2.26
N GLY A 14 -7.07 11.30 -2.56
CA GLY A 14 -5.69 11.75 -2.54
C GLY A 14 -5.03 11.66 -1.16
N GLU A 15 -5.76 11.98 -0.10
CA GLU A 15 -5.25 11.85 1.27
C GLU A 15 -5.07 10.38 1.67
N LEU A 16 -6.01 9.53 1.26
CA LEU A 16 -5.91 8.08 1.50
C LEU A 16 -4.73 7.47 0.74
N LYS A 17 -4.47 7.89 -0.51
CA LYS A 17 -3.26 7.51 -1.26
C LYS A 17 -1.98 7.88 -0.51
N LYS A 18 -1.89 9.11 0.01
CA LYS A 18 -0.73 9.56 0.79
C LYS A 18 -0.54 8.70 2.03
N VAL A 19 -1.60 8.43 2.78
CA VAL A 19 -1.53 7.58 3.99
C VAL A 19 -1.00 6.19 3.62
N ILE A 20 -1.57 5.53 2.62
CA ILE A 20 -1.14 4.19 2.20
C ILE A 20 0.36 4.16 1.84
N PHE A 21 0.79 5.03 0.94
CA PHE A 21 2.17 4.99 0.43
C PHE A 21 3.22 5.57 1.40
N ASN A 22 2.80 6.40 2.37
CA ASN A 22 3.67 6.84 3.47
C ASN A 22 3.81 5.77 4.56
N SER A 23 2.81 4.90 4.74
CA SER A 23 2.85 3.80 5.70
C SER A 23 3.66 2.59 5.23
N ILE A 24 3.91 2.45 3.92
CA ILE A 24 4.75 1.37 3.39
C ILE A 24 6.22 1.68 3.66
N LEU A 25 6.87 0.80 4.42
CA LEU A 25 8.30 0.83 4.65
C LEU A 25 8.98 -0.17 3.70
N ILE A 26 10.03 0.28 3.02
CA ILE A 26 10.84 -0.61 2.16
C ILE A 26 11.83 -1.34 3.06
N GLU A 27 11.73 -2.67 3.06
CA GLU A 27 12.67 -3.54 3.78
C GLU A 27 14.10 -3.37 3.24
N GLN A 28 15.11 -3.53 4.09
CA GLN A 28 16.52 -3.35 3.70
C GLN A 28 16.91 -4.23 2.50
N LEU A 29 16.37 -5.46 2.44
CA LEU A 29 16.62 -6.43 1.36
C LEU A 29 16.03 -5.99 0.01
N ASP A 30 15.04 -5.09 0.04
CA ASP A 30 14.27 -4.66 -1.13
C ASP A 30 14.69 -3.29 -1.66
N GLN A 31 15.52 -2.53 -0.94
CA GLN A 31 15.91 -1.16 -1.30
C GLN A 31 16.51 -1.00 -2.71
N LYS A 32 17.14 -2.05 -3.24
CA LYS A 32 17.76 -2.02 -4.59
C LYS A 32 16.80 -2.40 -5.71
N ILE A 33 15.63 -2.94 -5.37
CA ILE A 33 14.70 -3.57 -6.32
C ILE A 33 13.30 -3.00 -6.24
N VAL A 34 12.93 -2.33 -5.15
CA VAL A 34 11.65 -1.63 -5.00
C VAL A 34 11.87 -0.13 -4.99
N LYS A 35 11.06 0.59 -5.77
CA LYS A 35 10.96 2.05 -5.76
C LYS A 35 9.53 2.45 -5.51
N ILE A 36 9.31 3.39 -4.60
CA ILE A 36 7.99 3.92 -4.30
C ILE A 36 7.93 5.37 -4.77
N ASP A 37 6.97 5.67 -5.62
CA ASP A 37 6.57 7.03 -5.98
C ASP A 37 5.32 7.42 -5.17
N ARG A 38 5.54 8.19 -4.11
CA ARG A 38 4.49 8.62 -3.20
C ARG A 38 3.56 9.67 -3.81
N ASN A 39 4.03 10.42 -4.82
CA ASN A 39 3.25 11.45 -5.47
C ASN A 39 2.25 10.83 -6.44
N ASN A 40 2.68 9.79 -7.16
CA ASN A 40 1.85 9.07 -8.13
C ASN A 40 1.17 7.83 -7.56
N ALA A 41 1.27 7.60 -6.25
CA ALA A 41 0.69 6.44 -5.58
C ALA A 41 1.03 5.13 -6.31
N SER A 42 2.32 4.95 -6.60
CA SER A 42 2.81 3.82 -7.37
C SER A 42 4.06 3.19 -6.75
N LEU A 43 4.23 1.90 -7.05
CA LEU A 43 5.37 1.11 -6.62
C LEU A 43 5.90 0.31 -7.82
N LEU A 44 7.22 0.38 -8.02
CA LEU A 44 7.93 -0.32 -9.08
C LEU A 44 8.85 -1.39 -8.47
N ILE A 45 8.71 -2.63 -8.93
CA ILE A 45 9.57 -3.77 -8.57
C ILE A 45 10.39 -4.17 -9.78
N VAL A 46 11.71 -4.22 -9.62
CA VAL A 46 12.66 -4.66 -10.65
C VAL A 46 13.48 -5.84 -10.12
N ALA A 47 13.12 -7.05 -10.55
CA ALA A 47 13.74 -8.29 -10.07
C ALA A 47 14.51 -9.03 -11.17
N ASN A 48 15.52 -9.81 -10.76
CA ASN A 48 16.35 -10.62 -11.65
C ASN A 48 15.77 -12.01 -11.97
N SER A 49 14.62 -12.36 -11.39
CA SER A 49 13.88 -13.58 -11.69
C SER A 49 12.37 -13.39 -11.47
N LEU A 50 11.56 -14.21 -12.14
CA LEU A 50 10.10 -14.20 -12.00
C LEU A 50 9.67 -14.57 -10.58
N SER A 51 10.26 -15.64 -10.01
CA SER A 51 9.92 -16.10 -8.67
C SER A 51 10.20 -15.03 -7.60
N ARG A 52 11.32 -14.31 -7.73
CA ARG A 52 11.66 -13.22 -6.82
C ARG A 52 10.70 -12.03 -6.99
N GLY A 53 10.43 -11.62 -8.23
CA GLY A 53 9.47 -10.56 -8.51
C GLY A 53 8.08 -10.86 -7.92
N ARG A 54 7.61 -12.10 -8.11
CA ARG A 54 6.33 -12.58 -7.55
C ARG A 54 6.32 -12.56 -6.01
N ALA A 55 7.39 -13.03 -5.37
CA ALA A 55 7.47 -13.06 -3.91
C ALA A 55 7.37 -11.64 -3.31
N ILE A 56 8.12 -10.70 -3.87
CA ILE A 56 8.11 -9.29 -3.44
C ILE A 56 6.73 -8.68 -3.70
N MET A 57 6.19 -8.84 -4.91
CA MET A 57 4.86 -8.35 -5.27
C MET A 57 3.80 -8.82 -4.26
N ASN A 58 3.80 -10.10 -3.91
CA ASN A 58 2.84 -10.65 -2.95
C ASN A 58 2.96 -9.99 -1.57
N SER A 59 4.18 -9.75 -1.09
CA SER A 59 4.41 -9.07 0.19
C SER A 59 3.86 -7.63 0.18
N TYR A 60 4.17 -6.84 -0.84
CA TYR A 60 3.71 -5.45 -0.91
C TYR A 60 2.20 -5.33 -1.12
N ILE A 61 1.60 -6.23 -1.92
CA ILE A 61 0.13 -6.29 -2.06
C ILE A 61 -0.51 -6.59 -0.70
N SER A 62 0.02 -7.55 0.05
CA SER A 62 -0.48 -7.90 1.40
C SER A 62 -0.44 -6.70 2.35
N TRP A 63 0.65 -5.94 2.35
CA TRP A 63 0.75 -4.72 3.17
C TRP A 63 -0.23 -3.64 2.76
N ILE A 64 -0.39 -3.38 1.45
CA ILE A 64 -1.38 -2.43 0.94
C ILE A 64 -2.78 -2.81 1.43
N TYR A 65 -3.17 -4.09 1.30
CA TYR A 65 -4.46 -4.57 1.81
C TYR A 65 -4.61 -4.39 3.31
N THR A 66 -3.56 -4.74 4.09
CA THR A 66 -3.57 -4.60 5.55
C THR A 66 -3.76 -3.15 5.98
N ILE A 67 -3.10 -2.20 5.31
CA ILE A 67 -3.25 -0.77 5.57
C ILE A 67 -4.69 -0.32 5.27
N ILE A 68 -5.21 -0.66 4.09
CA ILE A 68 -6.58 -0.30 3.69
C ILE A 68 -7.61 -0.88 4.67
N GLU A 69 -7.48 -2.15 5.04
CA GLU A 69 -8.38 -2.81 5.99
C GLU A 69 -8.33 -2.14 7.37
N THR A 70 -7.13 -1.79 7.85
CA THR A 70 -6.95 -1.09 9.12
C THR A 70 -7.63 0.28 9.11
N LEU A 71 -7.46 1.06 8.03
CA LEU A 71 -8.11 2.36 7.87
C LEU A 71 -9.64 2.24 7.84
N ASN A 72 -10.17 1.22 7.16
CA ASN A 72 -11.60 0.94 7.16
C ASN A 72 -12.14 0.58 8.55
N LYS A 73 -11.39 -0.21 9.34
CA LYS A 73 -11.76 -0.56 10.72
C LYS A 73 -11.80 0.67 11.63
N VAL A 74 -10.79 1.54 11.55
CA VAL A 74 -10.75 2.79 12.34
C VAL A 74 -11.93 3.70 11.99
N LYS A 75 -12.18 3.94 10.70
CA LYS A 75 -13.31 4.77 10.23
C LYS A 75 -14.68 4.25 10.69
N ASN A 76 -14.85 2.94 10.73
CA ASN A 76 -16.10 2.32 11.19
C ASN A 76 -16.26 2.33 12.72
N ASN A 77 -15.16 2.30 13.48
CA ASN A 77 -15.20 2.41 14.94
C ASN A 77 -15.56 3.84 15.40
N ASP A 78 -15.08 4.87 14.71
CA ASP A 78 -15.45 6.27 15.02
C ASP A 78 -16.97 6.51 14.88
N ARG A 79 -17.60 5.88 13.88
CA ARG A 79 -19.06 5.94 13.68
C ARG A 79 -19.86 5.23 14.77
N LYS A 80 -19.32 4.17 15.38
CA LYS A 80 -20.01 3.42 16.45
C LYS A 80 -19.91 4.07 17.82
N ASN A 81 -18.84 4.82 18.09
CA ASN A 81 -18.57 5.41 19.40
C ASN A 81 -18.89 6.91 19.50
N SER A 82 -19.45 7.50 18.44
CA SER A 82 -20.00 8.86 18.51
C SER A 82 -21.23 8.84 19.43
N PRO A 83 -21.26 9.57 20.56
CA PRO A 83 -22.47 9.71 21.35
C PRO A 83 -23.51 10.35 20.43
N GLY A 84 -24.62 9.66 20.19
CA GLY A 84 -25.69 10.19 19.38
C GLY A 84 -26.10 11.55 19.93
N VAL A 85 -25.86 12.61 19.16
CA VAL A 85 -26.49 13.91 19.40
C VAL A 85 -27.97 13.68 19.19
N LYS A 86 -28.71 13.45 20.28
CA LYS A 86 -30.16 13.54 20.29
C LYS A 86 -30.51 15.01 20.11
N SER A 87 -30.78 15.41 18.87
CA SER A 87 -31.57 16.59 18.52
C SER A 87 -33.02 16.39 18.92
#